data_AF-A0A8J2L1A0-F1
#
_entry.id   AF-A0A8J2L1A0-F1
#
_cell.length_a   1.000
_cell.length_b   1.000
_cell.length_c   1.000
_cell.angle_alpha   90.00
_cell.angle_beta   90.00
_cell.angle_gamma   90.00
#
_symmetry.space_group_name_H-M   'P 1'
#
loop_
_entity.id
_entity.type
_entity.pdbx_description
1 polymer ?
#
loop_
_entity_poly.entity_id
_entity_poly.type
_entity_poly.pdbx_seq_one_letter_code
_entity_poly.pdbx_strand_id
1 'polypeptide(L)'
;MQEYLNEGKLKPLPFKCFRHDQIQDAFNYFASRKHVGKVIIEVRGPSGAANVRALPRTYFVPANTYIIIGGLGGMGLEMVTWMIGRGARKLFVVSRSGLSSSYQKYMVNSWIKCGATIFLKDTNISSNSDVSKLIQEAISVGPLGGVFNLALELQDAMFVNQTPKSFDKASKC
;
A
#
# COMPACT_ATOMS: atom_id res chain seq x y z
N MET A 1 18.36 -28.79 -18.79
CA MET A 1 18.07 -27.57 -19.59
C MET A 1 19.34 -27.00 -20.21
N GLN A 2 20.39 -26.68 -19.43
CA GLN A 2 21.71 -26.29 -19.95
C GLN A 2 22.29 -27.26 -20.99
N GLU A 3 22.21 -28.56 -20.73
CA GLU A 3 22.74 -29.60 -21.63
C GLU A 3 22.07 -29.57 -23.03
N TYR A 4 20.75 -29.46 -23.08
CA TYR A 4 20.00 -29.31 -24.34
C TYR A 4 20.28 -27.99 -25.09
N LEU A 5 20.66 -26.92 -24.38
CA LEU A 5 21.12 -25.66 -24.99
C LEU A 5 22.51 -25.82 -25.59
N ASN A 6 23.43 -26.45 -24.86
CA ASN A 6 24.81 -26.70 -25.28
C ASN A 6 24.88 -27.67 -26.48
N GLU A 7 24.01 -28.68 -26.50
CA GLU A 7 23.85 -29.61 -27.63
C GLU A 7 23.07 -29.00 -28.82
N GLY A 8 22.61 -27.75 -28.71
CA GLY A 8 21.87 -27.05 -29.77
C GLY A 8 20.48 -27.60 -30.07
N LYS A 9 19.95 -28.51 -29.24
CA LYS A 9 18.59 -29.07 -29.33
C LYS A 9 17.52 -28.05 -28.94
N LEU A 10 17.84 -27.15 -28.01
CA LEU A 10 17.05 -25.97 -27.70
C LEU A 10 17.67 -24.74 -28.38
N LYS A 11 16.91 -24.11 -29.28
CA LYS A 11 17.28 -22.85 -29.92
C LYS A 11 16.28 -21.77 -29.54
N PRO A 12 16.70 -20.51 -29.38
CA PRO A 12 15.77 -19.40 -29.19
C PRO A 12 14.74 -19.37 -30.32
N LEU A 13 13.48 -19.12 -29.96
CA LEU A 13 12.44 -18.92 -30.96
C LEU A 13 12.76 -17.64 -31.76
N PRO A 14 12.37 -17.59 -33.06
CA PRO A 14 12.35 -16.34 -33.79
C PRO A 14 11.61 -15.27 -32.98
N PHE A 15 12.08 -14.03 -33.00
CA PHE A 15 11.41 -12.96 -32.28
C PHE A 15 11.40 -11.65 -33.05
N LYS A 16 10.35 -10.86 -32.83
CA LYS A 16 10.28 -9.47 -33.23
C LYS A 16 10.47 -8.61 -31.99
N CYS A 17 11.47 -7.73 -32.00
CA CYS A 17 11.79 -6.85 -30.89
C CYS A 17 11.23 -5.44 -31.15
N PHE A 18 10.60 -4.86 -30.12
CA PHE A 18 10.12 -3.48 -30.06
C PHE A 18 10.81 -2.80 -28.88
N ARG A 19 11.08 -1.51 -29.00
CA ARG A 19 11.63 -0.74 -27.87
C ARG A 19 10.57 -0.42 -26.82
N HIS A 20 11.00 -0.06 -25.61
CA HIS A 20 10.12 0.35 -24.51
C HIS A 20 9.16 1.52 -24.82
N ASP A 21 9.46 2.35 -25.82
CA ASP A 21 8.61 3.45 -26.29
C ASP A 21 7.60 3.02 -27.38
N GLN A 22 7.71 1.78 -27.88
CA GLN A 22 6.87 1.20 -28.92
C GLN A 22 5.91 0.13 -28.39
N ILE A 23 5.54 0.22 -27.10
CA ILE A 23 4.67 -0.77 -26.45
C ILE A 23 3.34 -0.92 -27.21
N GLN A 24 2.74 0.19 -27.65
CA GLN A 24 1.47 0.15 -28.39
C GLN A 24 1.61 -0.60 -29.72
N ASP A 25 2.69 -0.36 -30.48
CA ASP A 25 2.96 -1.07 -31.74
C ASP A 25 3.21 -2.56 -31.50
N ALA A 26 3.92 -2.91 -30.43
CA ALA A 26 4.14 -4.30 -30.05
C ALA A 26 2.83 -5.05 -29.79
N PHE A 27 1.90 -4.41 -29.05
CA PHE A 27 0.56 -4.98 -28.80
C PHE A 27 -0.27 -5.07 -30.09
N ASN A 28 -0.24 -4.06 -30.96
CA ASN A 28 -0.94 -4.09 -32.24
C ASN A 28 -0.41 -5.23 -33.15
N TYR A 29 0.91 -5.39 -33.22
CA TYR A 29 1.57 -6.47 -33.97
C TYR A 29 1.25 -7.85 -33.40
N PHE A 30 1.23 -7.97 -32.07
CA PHE A 30 0.83 -9.21 -31.39
C PHE A 30 -0.63 -9.56 -31.72
N ALA A 31 -1.54 -8.59 -31.58
CA ALA A 31 -2.98 -8.75 -31.82
C ALA A 31 -3.30 -9.10 -33.29
N SER A 32 -2.49 -8.65 -34.26
CA SER A 32 -2.70 -8.96 -35.67
C SER A 32 -2.46 -10.43 -36.01
N ARG A 33 -1.91 -11.25 -35.10
CA ARG A 33 -1.55 -12.67 -35.29
C ARG A 33 -0.61 -12.95 -36.48
N LYS A 34 0.09 -11.94 -36.98
CA LYS A 34 1.06 -12.06 -38.08
C LYS A 34 2.48 -12.37 -37.60
N HIS A 35 2.65 -12.52 -36.28
CA HIS A 35 3.95 -12.75 -35.68
C HIS A 35 4.33 -14.24 -35.74
N VAL A 36 5.58 -14.50 -36.10
CA VAL A 36 6.18 -15.84 -35.99
C VAL A 36 7.10 -15.82 -34.78
N GLY A 37 6.86 -16.74 -33.84
CA GLY A 37 7.65 -16.85 -32.61
C GLY A 37 7.23 -15.83 -31.54
N LYS A 38 8.18 -15.12 -30.94
CA LYS A 38 7.95 -14.24 -29.77
C LYS A 38 7.93 -12.75 -30.13
N VAL A 39 7.10 -11.98 -29.45
CA VAL A 39 7.17 -10.51 -29.46
C VAL A 39 7.87 -10.09 -28.18
N ILE A 40 8.98 -9.36 -28.30
CA ILE A 40 9.84 -8.95 -27.18
C ILE A 40 9.83 -7.43 -27.06
N ILE A 41 9.78 -6.93 -25.83
CA ILE A 41 9.95 -5.51 -25.53
C ILE A 41 11.34 -5.33 -24.90
N GLU A 42 12.20 -4.58 -25.59
CA GLU A 42 13.50 -4.19 -25.09
C GLU A 42 13.34 -3.02 -24.12
N VAL A 43 13.48 -3.32 -22.83
CA VAL A 43 13.40 -2.32 -21.75
C VAL A 43 14.69 -1.52 -21.66
N ARG A 44 15.85 -2.18 -21.77
CA ARG A 44 17.18 -1.56 -21.74
C ARG A 44 17.91 -1.94 -23.02
N GLY A 45 18.38 -0.95 -23.76
CA GLY A 45 19.26 -1.19 -24.89
C GLY A 45 20.68 -1.59 -24.45
N PRO A 46 21.58 -1.85 -25.41
CA PRO A 46 22.96 -2.28 -25.16
C PRO A 46 23.77 -1.32 -24.27
N SER A 47 23.43 -0.03 -24.30
CA SER A 47 24.02 1.04 -23.49
C SER A 47 23.50 1.10 -22.04
N GLY A 48 22.57 0.21 -21.65
CA GLY A 48 22.14 -0.02 -20.26
C GLY A 48 21.17 1.01 -19.66
N ALA A 49 21.12 2.24 -20.20
CA ALA A 49 20.19 3.28 -19.76
C ALA A 49 18.93 3.33 -20.64
N ALA A 50 17.75 3.30 -20.03
CA ALA A 50 16.49 3.56 -20.71
C ALA A 50 15.61 4.48 -19.87
N ASN A 51 15.15 5.56 -20.48
CA ASN A 51 14.25 6.52 -19.86
C ASN A 51 12.80 6.09 -20.06
N VAL A 52 12.38 5.05 -19.33
CA VAL A 52 10.98 4.60 -19.34
C VAL A 52 10.15 5.57 -18.52
N ARG A 53 9.24 6.29 -19.17
CA ARG A 53 8.26 7.15 -18.47
C ARG A 53 7.25 6.24 -17.77
N ALA A 54 7.20 6.31 -16.44
CA ALA A 54 6.23 5.61 -15.62
C ALA A 54 5.30 6.59 -14.94
N LEU A 55 4.02 6.24 -14.82
CA LEU A 55 3.08 6.99 -14.00
C LEU A 55 3.38 6.72 -12.52
N PRO A 56 3.50 7.76 -11.67
CA PRO A 56 3.75 7.56 -10.26
C PRO A 56 2.60 6.79 -9.62
N ARG A 57 2.94 5.79 -8.81
CA ARG A 57 1.99 5.01 -8.00
C ARG A 57 2.58 4.76 -6.63
N THR A 58 1.77 4.98 -5.60
CA THR A 58 2.16 4.70 -4.22
C THR A 58 2.14 3.20 -3.96
N TYR A 59 3.24 2.71 -3.40
CA TYR A 59 3.41 1.37 -2.85
C TYR A 59 4.07 1.47 -1.49
N PHE A 60 3.82 0.48 -0.65
CA PHE A 60 4.35 0.41 0.70
C PHE A 60 5.40 -0.68 0.79
N VAL A 61 6.52 -0.35 1.43
CA VAL A 61 7.60 -1.31 1.71
C VAL A 61 7.09 -2.30 2.77
N PRO A 62 7.06 -3.62 2.50
CA PRO A 62 6.54 -4.62 3.42
C PRO A 62 7.29 -4.70 4.76
N ALA A 63 8.58 -4.37 4.76
CA ALA A 63 9.43 -4.39 5.94
C ALA A 63 9.14 -3.25 6.93
N ASN A 64 8.58 -2.14 6.44
CA ASN A 64 8.28 -0.95 7.23
C ASN A 64 6.97 -1.12 8.02
N THR A 65 6.88 -0.36 9.11
CA THR A 65 5.66 -0.22 9.91
C THR A 65 4.89 1.04 9.52
N TYR A 66 3.56 0.99 9.67
CA TYR A 66 2.68 2.11 9.38
C TYR A 66 1.69 2.32 10.50
N ILE A 67 1.52 3.56 10.96
CA ILE A 67 0.57 3.91 12.02
C ILE A 67 -0.65 4.57 11.38
N ILE A 68 -1.84 4.07 11.71
CA ILE A 68 -3.13 4.57 11.21
C ILE A 68 -3.99 4.91 12.41
N ILE A 69 -4.10 6.20 12.69
CA ILE A 69 -4.93 6.74 13.76
C ILE A 69 -6.36 6.86 13.25
N GLY A 70 -7.34 6.37 14.01
CA GLY A 70 -8.72 6.24 13.54
C GLY A 70 -8.90 5.09 12.53
N GLY A 71 -7.98 4.13 12.51
CA GLY A 71 -7.96 3.07 11.49
C GLY A 71 -9.11 2.05 11.55
N LEU A 72 -9.93 2.08 12.61
CA LEU A 72 -11.16 1.29 12.71
C LEU A 72 -12.44 2.09 12.37
N GLY A 73 -12.32 3.38 12.03
CA GLY A 73 -13.42 4.16 11.47
C GLY A 73 -13.70 3.78 10.02
N GLY A 74 -14.84 4.20 9.46
CA GLY A 74 -15.25 3.82 8.09
C GLY A 74 -14.17 4.08 7.04
N MET A 75 -13.58 5.29 7.02
CA MET A 75 -12.48 5.62 6.11
C MET A 75 -11.18 4.89 6.45
N GLY A 76 -10.92 4.64 7.74
CA GLY A 76 -9.73 3.93 8.21
C GLY A 76 -9.68 2.48 7.74
N LEU A 77 -10.82 1.78 7.79
CA LEU A 77 -10.93 0.40 7.31
C LEU A 77 -10.58 0.29 5.82
N GLU A 78 -11.10 1.20 5.00
CA GLU A 78 -10.80 1.24 3.57
C GLU A 78 -9.35 1.64 3.30
N MET A 79 -8.81 2.60 4.06
CA MET A 79 -7.42 2.99 3.95
C MET A 79 -6.49 1.81 4.24
N VAL A 80 -6.70 1.09 5.35
CA VAL A 80 -5.87 -0.07 5.70
C VAL A 80 -5.97 -1.15 4.63
N THR A 81 -7.17 -1.42 4.12
CA THR A 81 -7.40 -2.39 3.02
C THR A 81 -6.63 -1.99 1.77
N TRP A 82 -6.71 -0.71 1.37
CA TRP A 82 -5.96 -0.18 0.24
C TRP A 82 -4.45 -0.28 0.45
N MET A 83 -3.95 0.08 1.64
CA MET A 83 -2.53 0.01 1.98
C MET A 83 -1.99 -1.43 1.88
N ILE A 84 -2.75 -2.42 2.37
CA ILE A 84 -2.39 -3.84 2.27
C ILE A 84 -2.32 -4.28 0.81
N GLY A 85 -3.30 -3.88 -0.01
CA GLY A 85 -3.29 -4.09 -1.46
C GLY A 85 -2.11 -3.41 -2.18
N ARG A 86 -1.56 -2.35 -1.58
CA ARG A 86 -0.36 -1.63 -2.06
C ARG A 86 0.95 -2.11 -1.42
N GLY A 87 0.93 -3.19 -0.65
CA GLY A 87 2.13 -3.86 -0.13
C GLY A 87 2.42 -3.65 1.36
N ALA A 88 1.60 -2.89 2.10
CA ALA A 88 1.79 -2.72 3.53
C ALA A 88 1.56 -4.07 4.24
N ARG A 89 2.41 -4.40 5.22
CA ARG A 89 2.30 -5.65 5.96
C ARG A 89 2.30 -5.48 7.48
N LYS A 90 2.93 -4.45 8.04
CA LYS A 90 2.97 -4.23 9.48
C LYS A 90 2.21 -2.94 9.81
N LEU A 91 0.99 -3.07 10.33
CA LEU A 91 0.10 -1.92 10.55
C LEU A 91 -0.29 -1.78 12.01
N PHE A 92 -0.01 -0.63 12.59
CA PHE A 92 -0.45 -0.20 13.90
C PHE A 92 -1.75 0.59 13.71
N VAL A 93 -2.87 -0.04 14.07
CA VAL A 93 -4.21 0.52 13.88
C VAL A 93 -4.69 1.03 15.23
N VAL A 94 -4.76 2.36 15.36
CA VAL A 94 -5.13 3.04 16.61
C VAL A 94 -6.60 3.40 16.61
N SER A 95 -7.32 3.01 17.67
CA SER A 95 -8.74 3.31 17.87
C SER A 95 -9.06 3.35 19.36
N ARG A 96 -9.67 4.45 19.82
CA ARG A 96 -10.09 4.63 21.23
C ARG A 96 -11.06 3.55 21.70
N SER A 97 -11.98 3.12 20.85
CA SER A 97 -13.04 2.18 21.20
C SER A 97 -12.68 0.71 20.92
N GLY A 98 -11.49 0.45 20.36
CA GLY A 98 -11.09 -0.88 19.92
C GLY A 98 -12.04 -1.48 18.87
N LEU A 99 -12.09 -2.82 18.81
CA LEU A 99 -12.99 -3.59 17.93
C LEU A 99 -14.40 -3.68 18.51
N SER A 100 -15.28 -2.78 18.12
CA SER A 100 -16.66 -2.73 18.61
C SER A 100 -17.68 -3.40 17.67
N SER A 101 -17.40 -3.48 16.36
CA SER A 101 -18.33 -4.01 15.34
C SER A 101 -17.89 -5.36 14.77
N SER A 102 -18.86 -6.21 14.41
CA SER A 102 -18.63 -7.47 13.68
C SER A 102 -17.93 -7.24 12.34
N TYR A 103 -18.24 -6.13 11.66
CA TYR A 103 -17.60 -5.75 10.41
C TYR A 103 -16.10 -5.43 10.61
N GLN A 104 -15.74 -4.68 11.67
CA GLN A 104 -14.33 -4.41 11.99
C GLN A 104 -13.57 -5.70 12.27
N LYS A 105 -14.16 -6.64 13.01
CA LYS A 105 -13.57 -7.96 13.29
C LYS A 105 -13.36 -8.75 11.99
N TYR A 106 -14.35 -8.75 11.10
CA TYR A 106 -14.25 -9.36 9.78
C TYR A 106 -13.09 -8.76 8.97
N MET A 107 -12.98 -7.43 8.93
CA MET A 107 -11.93 -6.74 8.18
C MET A 107 -10.54 -7.05 8.73
N VAL A 108 -10.33 -6.98 10.05
CA VAL A 108 -9.04 -7.35 10.67
C VAL A 108 -8.67 -8.80 10.36
N ASN A 109 -9.61 -9.73 10.44
CA ASN A 109 -9.37 -11.13 10.09
C ASN A 109 -9.02 -11.30 8.59
N SER A 110 -9.67 -10.53 7.71
CA SER A 110 -9.36 -10.52 6.28
C SER A 110 -7.94 -10.03 6.01
N TRP A 111 -7.53 -8.94 6.66
CA TRP A 111 -6.17 -8.39 6.56
C TRP A 111 -5.09 -9.37 7.01
N ILE A 112 -5.34 -10.08 8.12
CA ILE A 112 -4.44 -11.13 8.61
C ILE A 112 -4.33 -12.27 7.60
N LYS A 113 -5.44 -12.71 6.99
CA LYS A 113 -5.44 -13.72 5.93
C LYS A 113 -4.70 -13.26 4.68
N CYS A 114 -4.67 -11.96 4.39
CA CYS A 114 -3.85 -11.37 3.34
C CYS A 114 -2.36 -11.23 3.71
N GLY A 115 -1.94 -11.75 4.86
CA GLY A 115 -0.56 -11.77 5.32
C GLY A 115 -0.11 -10.49 6.04
N ALA A 116 -1.02 -9.63 6.46
CA ALA A 116 -0.69 -8.45 7.26
C ALA A 116 -0.65 -8.79 8.76
N THR A 117 0.33 -8.24 9.47
CA THR A 117 0.38 -8.20 10.93
C THR A 117 -0.29 -6.91 11.40
N ILE A 118 -1.37 -7.05 12.16
CA ILE A 118 -2.17 -5.93 12.65
C ILE A 118 -1.96 -5.78 14.16
N PHE A 119 -1.44 -4.62 14.57
CA PHE A 119 -1.28 -4.23 15.97
C PHE A 119 -2.40 -3.27 16.33
N LEU A 120 -3.42 -3.75 17.04
CA LEU A 120 -4.51 -2.91 17.52
C LEU A 120 -4.06 -2.17 18.78
N LYS A 121 -4.27 -0.85 18.79
CA LYS A 121 -3.85 0.05 19.87
C LYS A 121 -4.98 0.99 20.28
N ASP A 122 -5.10 1.23 21.57
CA ASP A 122 -6.03 2.17 22.19
C ASP A 122 -5.34 3.44 22.69
N THR A 123 -4.17 3.75 22.10
CA THR A 123 -3.31 4.88 22.48
C THR A 123 -4.06 6.22 22.48
N ASN A 124 -3.93 6.96 23.58
CA ASN A 124 -4.36 8.34 23.65
C ASN A 124 -3.41 9.24 22.85
N ILE A 125 -3.84 9.62 21.64
CA ILE A 125 -3.05 10.44 20.72
C ILE A 125 -2.86 11.89 21.16
N SER A 126 -3.68 12.39 22.10
CA SER A 126 -3.49 13.73 22.68
C SER A 126 -2.36 13.76 23.73
N SER A 127 -1.84 12.59 24.12
CA SER A 127 -0.80 12.43 25.14
C SER A 127 0.57 12.19 24.50
N ASN A 128 1.51 13.13 24.71
CA ASN A 128 2.85 13.03 24.14
C ASN A 128 3.59 11.77 24.61
N SER A 129 3.41 11.36 25.87
CA SER A 129 4.03 10.13 26.40
C SER A 129 3.50 8.88 25.73
N ASP A 130 2.20 8.83 25.43
CA ASP A 130 1.57 7.65 24.84
C ASP A 130 1.90 7.53 23.35
N VAL A 131 1.92 8.67 22.64
CA VAL A 131 2.41 8.74 21.26
C VAL A 131 3.87 8.32 21.17
N SER A 132 4.72 8.77 22.11
CA SER A 132 6.12 8.35 22.15
C SER A 132 6.27 6.84 22.31
N LYS A 133 5.49 6.22 23.21
CA LYS A 133 5.48 4.76 23.38
C LYS A 133 5.01 4.04 22.12
N LEU A 134 3.94 4.51 21.48
CA LEU A 134 3.42 3.94 20.23
C LEU A 134 4.48 3.97 19.11
N ILE A 135 5.16 5.09 18.94
CA ILE A 135 6.21 5.24 17.93
C ILE A 135 7.39 4.30 18.24
N GLN A 136 7.83 4.23 19.49
CA GLN A 136 8.92 3.33 19.89
C GLN A 136 8.57 1.86 19.64
N GLU A 137 7.33 1.46 19.96
CA GLU A 137 6.85 0.11 19.68
C GLU A 137 6.83 -0.17 18.17
N ALA A 138 6.32 0.77 17.35
CA ALA A 138 6.31 0.62 15.90
C ALA A 138 7.73 0.50 15.32
N ILE A 139 8.68 1.30 15.81
CA ILE A 139 10.08 1.25 15.37
C ILE A 139 10.75 -0.08 15.78
N SER A 140 10.41 -0.63 16.95
CA SER A 140 10.94 -1.92 17.42
C SER A 140 10.56 -3.10 16.50
N VAL A 141 9.44 -2.98 15.79
CA VAL A 141 8.93 -3.99 14.83
C VAL A 141 9.51 -3.78 13.42
N GLY A 142 9.91 -2.55 13.08
CA GLY A 142 10.53 -2.19 11.80
C GLY A 142 10.56 -0.69 11.54
N PRO A 143 11.26 -0.22 10.49
CA PRO A 143 11.36 1.21 10.19
C PRO A 143 9.98 1.84 9.97
N LEU A 144 9.72 2.98 10.62
CA LEU A 144 8.45 3.69 10.47
C LEU A 144 8.37 4.32 9.07
N GLY A 145 7.49 3.80 8.22
CA GLY A 145 7.33 4.22 6.83
C GLY A 145 6.23 5.25 6.61
N GLY A 146 5.35 5.47 7.57
CA GLY A 146 4.29 6.47 7.47
C GLY A 146 3.34 6.49 8.66
N VAL A 147 2.76 7.67 8.87
CA VAL A 147 1.72 7.92 9.88
C VAL A 147 0.55 8.60 9.19
N PHE A 148 -0.66 8.10 9.44
CA PHE A 148 -1.89 8.61 8.86
C PHE A 148 -2.86 8.95 9.98
N ASN A 149 -3.20 10.24 10.13
CA ASN A 149 -4.22 10.65 11.08
C ASN A 149 -5.58 10.77 10.40
N LEU A 150 -6.48 9.84 10.74
CA LEU A 150 -7.89 9.84 10.32
C LEU A 150 -8.83 9.95 11.52
N ALA A 151 -8.31 10.20 12.73
CA ALA A 151 -9.17 10.43 13.88
C ALA A 151 -9.94 11.74 13.70
N LEU A 152 -11.24 11.66 13.94
CA LEU A 152 -12.14 12.80 13.88
C LEU A 152 -13.26 12.56 14.89
N GLU A 153 -13.56 13.58 15.69
CA GLU A 153 -14.76 13.63 16.52
C GLU A 153 -15.57 14.85 16.09
N LEU A 154 -16.73 14.60 15.50
CA LEU A 154 -17.63 15.65 15.05
C LEU A 154 -18.46 16.17 16.22
N GLN A 155 -18.53 17.49 16.34
CA GLN A 155 -19.34 18.22 17.30
C GLN A 155 -20.21 19.22 16.54
N ASP A 156 -21.07 18.67 15.68
CA ASP A 156 -21.88 19.47 14.77
C ASP A 156 -22.96 20.25 15.53
N ALA A 157 -22.90 21.57 15.42
CA ALA A 157 -23.92 22.47 15.92
C ALA A 157 -23.82 23.82 15.18
N MET A 158 -24.96 24.52 15.07
CA MET A 158 -24.95 25.93 14.64
C MET A 158 -24.01 26.75 15.54
N PHE A 159 -23.43 27.83 15.00
CA PHE A 159 -22.47 28.66 15.75
C PHE A 159 -23.03 29.14 17.10
N VAL A 160 -24.30 29.52 17.15
CA VAL A 160 -24.99 29.95 18.39
C VAL A 160 -25.12 28.85 19.45
N ASN A 161 -25.00 27.58 19.05
CA ASN A 161 -25.08 26.40 19.91
C ASN A 161 -23.70 25.80 20.19
N GLN A 162 -22.63 26.35 19.62
CA GLN A 162 -21.26 25.91 19.92
C GLN A 162 -20.82 26.40 21.29
N THR A 163 -19.99 25.61 21.95
CA THR A 163 -19.40 25.93 23.25
C THR A 163 -17.88 25.75 23.19
N PRO A 164 -17.12 26.40 24.08
CA PRO A 164 -15.68 26.11 24.19
C PRO A 164 -15.38 24.62 24.41
N LYS A 165 -16.26 23.91 25.14
CA LYS A 165 -16.12 22.46 25.38
C LYS A 165 -16.30 21.61 24.12
N SER A 166 -17.26 21.96 23.24
CA SER A 166 -17.45 21.23 21.98
C SER A 166 -16.29 21.49 21.02
N PHE A 167 -15.76 22.71 21.00
CA PHE A 167 -14.56 23.04 20.24
C PHE A 167 -13.33 22.25 20.72
N ASP A 168 -13.09 22.23 22.03
CA ASP A 168 -11.99 21.47 22.65
C ASP A 168 -12.05 19.97 22.34
N LYS A 169 -13.26 19.39 22.30
CA LYS A 169 -13.44 17.96 21.96
C LYS A 169 -13.07 17.69 20.51
N ALA A 170 -13.52 18.55 19.58
CA ALA A 170 -13.21 18.39 18.17
C ALA A 170 -11.70 18.59 17.88
N SER A 171 -11.02 19.47 18.63
CA SER A 171 -9.60 19.78 18.41
C SER A 171 -8.60 18.81 19.05
N LYS A 172 -9.03 17.96 19.99
CA LYS A 172 -8.14 17.02 20.71
C LYS A 172 -7.93 15.68 20.01
N CYS A 173 -8.60 15.48 18.86
CA CYS A 173 -8.41 14.32 18.00
C CYS A 173 -7.14 14.40 17.15
#